data_AF-A0A7Y0X614-F1
#
_entry.id   AF-A0A7Y0X614-F1
#
_cell.length_a   1.000
_cell.length_b   1.000
_cell.length_c   1.000
_cell.angle_alpha   90.00
_cell.angle_beta   90.00
_cell.angle_gamma   90.00
#
_symmetry.space_group_name_H-M   'P 1'
#
loop_
_entity.id
_entity.type
_entity.pdbx_description
1 polymer ?
#
loop_
_entity_poly.entity_id
_entity_poly.type
_entity_poly.pdbx_seq_one_letter_code
_entity_poly.pdbx_strand_id
1 'polypeptide(L)'
;LFESSFEMGLEQHLTGRGLENLRRFTQWLVAIADQAERGDTVEAVRSLVRDIHYEDWLYETSASPKAAEMRMKNVSDLYSWIVADLEGDNYDQEEKTLKEVVQRLTLRDMMERGEEDEDSDAVQLMTLHASKGLEFPYVYLIGSEEGIL
;
A
#
# COMPACT_ATOMS: atom_id res chain seq x y z
N LEU A 1 18.34 13.18 -11.90
CA LEU A 1 18.91 12.55 -10.67
C LEU A 1 19.05 11.04 -10.83
N PHE A 2 17.98 10.29 -11.10
CA PHE A 2 18.08 8.84 -11.36
C PHE A 2 18.88 8.51 -12.63
N GLU A 3 18.62 9.17 -13.76
CA GLU A 3 19.43 8.94 -14.98
C GLU A 3 20.92 9.27 -14.74
N SER A 4 21.18 10.36 -14.01
CA SER A 4 22.51 10.81 -13.64
C SER A 4 23.28 9.79 -12.78
N SER A 5 22.61 8.86 -12.09
CA SER A 5 23.30 7.82 -11.32
C SER A 5 23.94 6.73 -12.21
N PHE A 6 23.62 6.71 -13.50
CA PHE A 6 24.20 5.78 -14.49
C PHE A 6 25.28 6.42 -15.37
N GLU A 7 25.47 7.74 -15.27
CA GLU A 7 26.45 8.42 -16.10
C GLU A 7 27.90 8.14 -15.66
N MET A 8 28.80 8.01 -16.64
CA MET A 8 30.24 7.85 -16.38
C MET A 8 30.85 9.02 -15.60
N GLY A 9 30.29 10.23 -15.75
CA GLY A 9 30.74 11.43 -15.04
C GLY A 9 30.51 11.38 -13.52
N LEU A 10 29.61 10.51 -13.04
CA LEU A 10 29.32 10.38 -11.61
C LEU A 10 30.55 9.96 -10.81
N GLU A 11 31.42 9.12 -11.39
CA GLU A 11 32.64 8.64 -10.74
C GLU A 11 33.63 9.77 -10.42
N GLN A 12 33.49 10.93 -11.06
CA GLN A 12 34.32 12.11 -10.79
C GLN A 12 33.88 12.85 -9.51
N HIS A 13 32.64 12.67 -9.08
CA HIS A 13 32.04 13.37 -7.94
C HIS A 13 31.74 12.45 -6.76
N LEU A 14 31.49 11.15 -7.01
CA LEU A 14 31.20 10.14 -6.01
C LEU A 14 32.06 8.90 -6.26
N THR A 15 32.83 8.49 -5.25
CA THR A 15 33.77 7.37 -5.35
C THR A 15 33.65 6.41 -4.17
N GLY A 16 34.32 5.26 -4.27
CA GLY A 16 34.39 4.27 -3.20
C GLY A 16 33.02 3.68 -2.84
N ARG A 17 32.80 3.44 -1.53
CA ARG A 17 31.59 2.76 -1.02
C ARG A 17 30.29 3.49 -1.34
N GLY A 18 30.32 4.82 -1.39
CA GLY A 18 29.14 5.63 -1.72
C GLY A 18 28.67 5.38 -3.15
N LEU A 19 29.61 5.31 -4.10
CA LEU A 19 29.32 5.01 -5.50
C LEU A 19 28.80 3.57 -5.67
N GLU A 20 29.44 2.61 -4.99
CA GLU A 20 29.04 1.20 -5.04
C GLU A 20 27.61 1.00 -4.51
N ASN A 21 27.29 1.58 -3.36
CA ASN A 21 25.95 1.51 -2.77
C ASN A 21 24.89 2.13 -3.67
N LEU A 22 25.18 3.31 -4.25
CA LEU A 22 24.25 3.97 -5.17
C LEU A 22 24.00 3.11 -6.40
N ARG A 23 25.05 2.58 -7.03
CA ARG A 23 24.93 1.70 -8.21
C ARG A 23 24.15 0.43 -7.91
N ARG A 24 24.43 -0.21 -6.77
CA ARG A 24 23.70 -1.40 -6.34
C ARG A 24 22.21 -1.11 -6.19
N PHE A 25 21.87 0.00 -5.53
CA PHE A 25 20.48 0.43 -5.36
C PHE A 25 19.80 0.73 -6.70
N THR A 26 20.45 1.49 -7.59
CA THR A 26 19.84 1.90 -8.86
C THR A 26 19.67 0.73 -9.81
N GLN A 27 20.62 -0.21 -9.84
CA GLN A 27 20.51 -1.45 -10.62
C GLN A 27 19.38 -2.34 -10.09
N TRP A 28 19.28 -2.49 -8.77
CA TRP A 28 18.17 -3.22 -8.13
C TRP A 28 16.81 -2.60 -8.49
N LEU A 29 16.71 -1.27 -8.45
CA LEU A 29 15.46 -0.58 -8.81
C LEU A 29 15.07 -0.79 -10.27
N VAL A 30 16.04 -0.75 -11.20
CA VAL A 30 15.81 -1.06 -12.62
C VAL A 30 15.35 -2.51 -12.79
N ALA A 31 15.97 -3.45 -12.09
CA ALA A 31 15.61 -4.87 -12.19
C ALA A 31 14.18 -5.14 -11.71
N ILE A 32 13.77 -4.53 -10.59
CA ILE A 32 12.37 -4.62 -10.12
C ILE A 32 11.41 -3.99 -11.12
N ALA A 33 11.74 -2.81 -11.67
CA ALA A 33 10.89 -2.15 -12.66
C ALA A 33 10.71 -2.99 -13.92
N ASP A 34 11.79 -3.58 -14.45
CA ASP A 34 11.73 -4.48 -15.60
C ASP A 34 10.91 -5.74 -15.31
N GLN A 35 11.08 -6.34 -14.11
CA GLN A 35 10.27 -7.48 -13.68
C GLN A 35 8.78 -7.11 -13.56
N ALA A 36 8.46 -5.92 -13.08
CA ALA A 36 7.07 -5.46 -12.94
C ALA A 36 6.39 -5.25 -14.30
N GLU A 37 7.13 -4.78 -15.31
CA GLU A 37 6.60 -4.50 -16.66
C GLU A 37 6.57 -5.72 -17.58
N ARG A 38 7.60 -6.59 -17.49
CA ARG A 38 7.85 -7.65 -18.48
C ARG A 38 7.92 -9.06 -17.91
N GLY A 39 7.96 -9.18 -16.59
CA GLY A 39 8.04 -10.45 -15.88
C GLY A 39 6.78 -10.72 -15.07
N ASP A 40 6.97 -11.34 -13.91
CA ASP A 40 5.92 -11.56 -12.93
C ASP A 40 5.75 -10.31 -12.06
N THR A 41 4.70 -9.54 -12.36
CA THR A 41 4.34 -8.33 -11.61
C THR A 41 4.04 -8.61 -10.14
N VAL A 42 3.41 -9.74 -9.83
CA VAL A 42 3.06 -10.15 -8.45
C VAL A 42 4.33 -10.42 -7.65
N GLU A 43 5.29 -11.14 -8.24
CA GLU A 43 6.58 -11.39 -7.61
C GLU A 43 7.44 -10.12 -7.55
N ALA A 44 7.33 -9.18 -8.49
CA ALA A 44 8.03 -7.90 -8.43
C ALA A 44 7.61 -7.08 -7.21
N VAL A 45 6.30 -6.98 -6.95
CA VAL A 45 5.76 -6.28 -5.76
C VAL A 45 6.17 -7.00 -4.47
N ARG A 46 6.13 -8.34 -4.44
CA ARG A 46 6.58 -9.12 -3.28
C ARG A 46 8.07 -8.92 -3.01
N SER A 47 8.89 -8.99 -4.07
CA SER A 47 10.33 -8.82 -3.99
C SER A 47 10.71 -7.44 -3.49
N LEU A 48 9.99 -6.39 -3.90
CA LEU A 48 10.22 -5.03 -3.42
C LEU A 48 10.18 -4.95 -1.88
N VAL A 49 9.13 -5.47 -1.25
CA VAL A 49 8.95 -5.42 0.22
C VAL A 49 10.00 -6.28 0.94
N ARG A 50 10.31 -7.45 0.38
CA ARG A 50 11.31 -8.38 0.92
C ARG A 50 12.72 -7.81 0.85
N ASP A 51 13.12 -7.30 -0.31
CA ASP A 51 14.49 -6.88 -0.59
C ASP A 51 14.88 -5.60 0.16
N ILE A 52 13.92 -4.74 0.50
CA ILE A 52 14.15 -3.58 1.38
C ILE A 52 14.16 -3.97 2.87
N HIS A 53 13.98 -5.26 3.20
CA HIS A 53 13.92 -5.76 4.57
C HIS A 53 12.88 -5.04 5.43
N TYR A 54 11.70 -4.75 4.86
CA TYR A 54 10.71 -3.93 5.54
C TYR A 54 10.17 -4.59 6.80
N GLU A 55 9.98 -5.91 6.77
CA GLU A 55 9.52 -6.68 7.93
C GLU A 55 10.51 -6.57 9.10
N ASP A 56 11.80 -6.83 8.84
CA ASP A 56 12.86 -6.69 9.85
C ASP A 56 12.86 -5.26 10.43
N TRP A 57 12.78 -4.25 9.57
CA TRP A 57 12.70 -2.85 10.00
C TRP A 57 11.46 -2.55 10.86
N LEU A 58 10.30 -3.16 10.55
CA LEU A 58 9.11 -3.04 11.39
C LEU A 58 9.32 -3.65 12.77
N TYR A 59 9.97 -4.81 12.86
CA TYR A 59 10.29 -5.44 14.15
C TYR A 59 11.30 -4.64 14.97
N GLU A 60 12.30 -4.02 14.32
CA GLU A 60 13.30 -3.18 15.00
C GLU A 60 12.74 -1.84 15.48
N THR A 61 11.76 -1.27 14.77
CA THR A 61 11.28 0.10 15.04
C THR A 61 9.95 0.17 15.78
N SER A 62 9.21 -0.93 15.90
CA SER A 62 7.92 -0.94 16.57
C SER A 62 8.06 -1.08 18.08
N ALA A 63 7.12 -0.51 18.83
CA ALA A 63 7.14 -0.51 20.30
C ALA A 63 7.06 -1.93 20.92
N SER A 64 6.57 -2.91 20.17
CA SER A 64 6.54 -4.32 20.57
C SER A 64 6.45 -5.24 19.34
N PRO A 65 6.76 -6.54 19.47
CA PRO A 65 6.54 -7.52 18.40
C PRO A 65 5.08 -7.54 17.93
N LYS A 66 4.12 -7.35 18.85
CA LYS A 66 2.70 -7.34 18.48
C LYS A 66 2.33 -6.14 17.63
N ALA A 67 2.91 -4.98 17.90
CA ALA A 67 2.72 -3.78 17.09
C ALA A 67 3.35 -3.96 15.70
N ALA A 68 4.51 -4.61 15.61
CA ALA A 68 5.14 -4.94 14.33
C ALA A 68 4.26 -5.88 13.49
N GLU A 69 3.73 -6.96 14.10
CA GLU A 69 2.79 -7.87 13.44
C GLU A 69 1.56 -7.16 12.88
N MET A 70 0.97 -6.23 13.65
CA MET A 70 -0.19 -5.44 13.19
C MET A 70 0.17 -4.55 12.00
N ARG A 71 1.34 -3.88 12.03
CA ARG A 71 1.81 -3.06 10.90
C ARG A 71 2.10 -3.93 9.67
N MET A 72 2.70 -5.10 9.86
CA MET A 72 2.99 -6.03 8.77
C MET A 72 1.70 -6.63 8.19
N LYS A 73 0.68 -6.87 9.02
CA LYS A 73 -0.66 -7.25 8.55
C LYS A 73 -1.22 -6.23 7.56
N ASN A 74 -1.09 -4.93 7.83
CA ASN A 74 -1.57 -3.89 6.90
C ASN A 74 -0.84 -3.95 5.55
N VAL A 75 0.47 -4.25 5.56
CA VAL A 75 1.26 -4.45 4.32
C VAL A 75 0.78 -5.68 3.56
N SER A 76 0.52 -6.78 4.26
CA SER A 76 -0.01 -8.01 3.68
C SER A 76 -1.42 -7.82 3.09
N ASP A 77 -2.30 -7.08 3.78
CA ASP A 77 -3.64 -6.76 3.30
C ASP A 77 -3.55 -5.91 2.00
N LEU A 78 -2.69 -4.89 1.98
CA LEU A 78 -2.42 -4.10 0.78
C LEU A 78 -1.89 -4.96 -0.37
N TYR A 79 -0.95 -5.87 -0.09
CA TYR A 79 -0.42 -6.80 -1.08
C TYR A 79 -1.52 -7.69 -1.65
N SER A 80 -2.39 -8.26 -0.81
CA SER A 80 -3.52 -9.08 -1.25
C SER A 80 -4.49 -8.30 -2.15
N TRP A 81 -4.77 -7.02 -1.85
CA TRP A 81 -5.60 -6.18 -2.74
C TRP A 81 -4.94 -5.92 -4.09
N ILE A 82 -3.63 -5.68 -4.11
CA ILE A 82 -2.89 -5.50 -5.36
C ILE A 82 -2.96 -6.78 -6.20
N VAL A 83 -2.73 -7.94 -5.59
CA VAL A 83 -2.80 -9.24 -6.29
C VAL A 83 -4.20 -9.50 -6.84
N ALA A 84 -5.25 -9.28 -6.03
CA ALA A 84 -6.63 -9.41 -6.46
C ALA A 84 -6.97 -8.50 -7.66
N ASP A 85 -6.45 -7.26 -7.68
CA ASP A 85 -6.63 -6.36 -8.81
C ASP A 85 -5.87 -6.82 -10.07
N LEU A 86 -4.65 -7.34 -9.91
CA LEU A 86 -3.84 -7.86 -11.02
C LEU A 86 -4.42 -9.14 -11.62
N GLU A 87 -4.97 -10.04 -10.80
CA GLU A 87 -5.51 -11.34 -11.21
C GLU A 87 -7.00 -11.29 -11.61
N GLY A 88 -7.64 -10.13 -11.48
CA GLY A 88 -9.06 -9.96 -11.78
C GLY A 88 -10.00 -10.52 -10.71
N ASP A 89 -9.51 -10.97 -9.55
CA ASP A 89 -10.31 -11.36 -8.38
C ASP A 89 -10.77 -10.13 -7.57
N ASN A 90 -11.27 -9.12 -8.29
CA ASN A 90 -11.75 -7.87 -7.73
C ASN A 90 -13.23 -7.66 -8.05
N TYR A 91 -13.84 -6.62 -7.47
CA TYR A 91 -15.28 -6.34 -7.61
C TYR A 91 -15.74 -6.20 -9.07
N ASP A 92 -14.88 -5.69 -9.95
CA ASP A 92 -15.20 -5.45 -11.35
C ASP A 92 -14.95 -6.71 -12.22
N GLN A 93 -14.33 -7.76 -11.65
CA GLN A 93 -13.93 -9.00 -12.34
C GLN A 93 -13.04 -8.76 -13.59
N GLU A 94 -12.22 -7.72 -13.55
CA GLU A 94 -11.34 -7.33 -14.64
C GLU A 94 -9.89 -7.29 -14.17
N GLU A 95 -8.99 -7.90 -14.96
CA GLU A 95 -7.55 -7.77 -14.77
C GLU A 95 -7.12 -6.31 -14.95
N LYS A 96 -6.33 -5.80 -14.02
CA LYS A 96 -5.79 -4.43 -14.06
C LYS A 96 -4.28 -4.50 -14.21
N THR A 97 -3.70 -3.56 -14.96
CA THR A 97 -2.26 -3.33 -14.97
C THR A 97 -1.80 -2.74 -13.64
N LEU A 98 -0.54 -2.95 -13.24
CA LEU A 98 0.02 -2.35 -12.02
C LEU A 98 -0.17 -0.83 -11.97
N LYS A 99 -0.10 -0.16 -13.12
CA LYS A 99 -0.35 1.28 -13.25
C LYS A 99 -1.79 1.64 -12.86
N GLU A 100 -2.77 0.89 -13.34
CA GLU A 100 -4.19 1.09 -13.01
C GLU A 100 -4.46 0.82 -11.54
N VAL A 101 -3.84 -0.21 -10.96
CA VAL A 101 -3.94 -0.50 -9.51
C VAL A 101 -3.41 0.68 -8.68
N VAL A 102 -2.21 1.18 -9.01
CA VAL A 102 -1.63 2.35 -8.33
C VAL A 102 -2.50 3.61 -8.49
N GLN A 103 -3.04 3.84 -9.69
CA GLN A 103 -3.97 4.95 -9.93
C GLN A 103 -5.24 4.82 -9.09
N ARG A 104 -5.82 3.63 -8.99
CA ARG A 104 -7.01 3.37 -8.16
C ARG A 104 -6.73 3.62 -6.68
N LEU A 105 -5.62 3.11 -6.15
CA LEU A 105 -5.24 3.28 -4.75
C LEU A 105 -5.00 4.77 -4.41
N THR A 106 -4.34 5.51 -5.30
CA THR A 106 -4.09 6.94 -5.10
C THR A 106 -5.36 7.80 -5.16
N LEU A 107 -6.31 7.45 -6.03
CA LEU A 107 -7.61 8.13 -6.09
C LEU A 107 -8.45 7.87 -4.84
N ARG A 108 -8.44 6.62 -4.34
CA ARG A 108 -9.14 6.26 -3.10
C ARG A 108 -8.64 7.06 -1.90
N ASP A 109 -7.32 7.19 -1.72
CA ASP A 109 -6.72 8.02 -0.64
C ASP A 109 -7.13 9.50 -0.75
N MET A 110 -7.28 10.05 -1.96
CA MET A 110 -7.77 11.43 -2.14
C MET A 110 -9.25 11.59 -1.75
N MET A 111 -10.08 10.57 -2.00
CA MET A 111 -11.49 10.60 -1.62
C MET A 111 -11.67 10.46 -0.11
N GLU A 112 -10.97 9.52 0.53
CA GLU A 112 -11.02 9.31 1.98
C GLU A 112 -10.56 10.57 2.76
N ARG A 113 -9.56 11.31 2.27
CA ARG A 113 -9.13 12.59 2.88
C ARG A 113 -10.14 13.74 2.76
N GLY A 114 -11.09 13.63 1.82
CA GLY A 114 -12.19 14.60 1.68
C GLY A 114 -13.38 14.32 2.60
N GLU A 115 -13.41 13.16 3.26
CA GLU A 115 -14.48 12.71 4.16
C GLU A 115 -14.19 12.98 5.64
N GLU A 116 -13.00 13.51 5.99
CA GLU A 116 -12.64 13.87 7.37
C GLU A 116 -13.33 15.14 7.90
N ASP A 117 -14.12 15.83 7.08
CA ASP A 117 -14.98 16.93 7.54
C ASP A 117 -16.27 16.36 8.15
N GLU A 118 -16.47 16.57 9.45
CA GLU A 118 -17.70 16.22 10.20
C GLU A 118 -18.98 16.85 9.61
N ASP A 119 -18.84 17.86 8.75
CA ASP A 119 -19.90 18.56 8.02
C ASP A 119 -20.11 18.05 6.57
N SER A 120 -19.46 16.94 6.17
CA SER A 120 -19.69 16.34 4.86
C SER A 120 -21.08 15.70 4.75
N ASP A 121 -21.81 15.98 3.66
CA ASP A 121 -23.09 15.34 3.32
C ASP A 121 -22.85 13.88 2.90
N ALA A 122 -22.55 13.04 3.89
CA ALA A 122 -22.13 11.66 3.74
C ALA A 122 -22.91 10.72 4.69
N VAL A 123 -22.95 9.43 4.31
CA VAL A 123 -23.58 8.39 5.13
C VAL A 123 -22.67 8.05 6.32
N GLN A 124 -23.20 8.24 7.53
CA GLN A 124 -22.47 7.96 8.77
C GLN A 124 -22.52 6.46 9.12
N LEU A 125 -21.36 5.78 9.11
CA LEU A 125 -21.22 4.40 9.59
C LEU A 125 -20.70 4.38 11.02
N MET A 126 -21.46 3.80 11.94
CA MET A 126 -21.08 3.70 13.36
C MET A 126 -21.59 2.41 14.00
N THR A 127 -20.99 2.06 15.13
CA THR A 127 -21.49 0.96 15.97
C THR A 127 -22.73 1.40 16.75
N LEU A 128 -23.58 0.46 17.17
CA LEU A 128 -24.78 0.76 17.97
C LEU A 128 -24.45 1.49 19.30
N HIS A 129 -23.27 1.24 19.87
CA HIS A 129 -22.83 1.93 21.08
C HIS A 129 -22.47 3.39 20.82
N ALA A 130 -21.86 3.67 19.66
CA ALA A 130 -21.45 5.02 19.27
C ALA A 130 -22.63 5.92 18.87
N SER A 131 -23.79 5.34 18.51
CA SER A 131 -24.99 6.12 18.15
C SER A 131 -25.74 6.70 19.36
N LYS A 132 -25.31 6.42 20.59
CA LYS A 132 -26.01 6.85 21.81
C LYS A 132 -26.08 8.38 21.91
N GLY A 133 -27.29 8.92 21.87
CA GLY A 133 -27.54 10.36 22.00
C GLY A 133 -27.46 11.12 20.68
N LEU A 134 -27.31 10.41 19.55
CA LEU A 134 -27.44 10.97 18.21
C LEU A 134 -28.85 10.70 17.65
N GLU A 135 -29.35 11.61 16.83
CA GLU A 135 -30.64 11.49 16.15
C GLU A 135 -30.42 11.72 14.65
N PHE A 136 -30.93 10.79 13.82
CA PHE A 136 -30.83 10.85 12.36
C PHE A 136 -32.21 10.66 11.74
N PRO A 137 -32.53 11.33 10.62
CA PRO A 137 -33.83 11.18 9.96
C PRO A 137 -34.05 9.78 9.36
N TYR A 138 -32.96 9.10 8.96
CA TYR A 138 -33.00 7.74 8.41
C TYR A 138 -31.88 6.91 9.05
N VAL A 139 -32.20 5.69 9.51
CA VAL A 139 -31.26 4.76 10.15
C VAL A 139 -31.43 3.38 9.56
N TYR A 140 -30.32 2.75 9.15
CA TYR A 140 -30.29 1.37 8.68
C TYR A 140 -29.48 0.52 9.66
N LEU A 141 -30.13 -0.49 10.24
CA LEU A 141 -29.48 -1.50 11.08
C LEU A 141 -29.08 -2.68 10.20
N ILE A 142 -27.79 -3.00 10.16
CA ILE A 142 -27.23 -4.10 9.38
C ILE A 142 -26.75 -5.19 10.35
N GLY A 143 -26.95 -6.46 10.00
CA GLY A 143 -26.48 -7.59 10.82
C GLY A 143 -27.37 -7.92 12.02
N SER A 144 -28.67 -7.62 11.96
CA SER A 144 -29.64 -7.97 13.00
C SER A 144 -30.04 -9.45 12.95
N GLU A 145 -29.07 -10.31 13.25
CA GLU A 145 -29.22 -11.76 13.33
C GLU A 145 -28.79 -12.26 14.72
N GLU A 146 -29.42 -13.35 15.18
CA GLU A 146 -29.14 -13.93 16.50
C GLU A 146 -27.68 -14.39 16.60
N GLY A 147 -26.90 -13.77 17.50
CA GLY A 147 -25.47 -14.02 17.68
C GLY A 147 -24.52 -12.97 17.08
N ILE A 148 -25.04 -12.03 16.29
CA ILE A 148 -24.28 -10.85 15.79
C ILE A 148 -24.74 -9.56 16.50
N LEU A 149 -26.01 -9.52 16.95
CA LEU A 149 -26.63 -8.39 17.66
C LEU A 149 -27.00 -8.75 19.11
#